data_AF-A0A920INT5-F1
#
_entry.id   AF-A0A920INT5-F1
#
_cell.length_a   1.000
_cell.length_b   1.000
_cell.length_c   1.000
_cell.angle_alpha   90.00
_cell.angle_beta   90.00
_cell.angle_gamma   90.00
#
_symmetry.space_group_name_H-M   'P 1'
#
loop_
_entity.id
_entity.type
_entity.pdbx_description
1 polymer ?
#
loop_
_entity_poly.entity_id
_entity_poly.type
_entity_poly.pdbx_seq_one_letter_code
_entity_poly.pdbx_strand_id
1 'polypeptide(L)'
;MWDIVTEAGADLSLRPGCPNLIDRIETGLLSHGNDMTLDNNPIESGLDRFFKMGKAADYLGREALERIAEAGCPQKMVRLVVRAMRFAILGKPTRLP
;
A
#
# COMPACT_ATOMS: atom_id res chain seq x y z
N MET A 1 19.15 4.45 21.82
CA MET A 1 18.65 5.16 20.63
C MET A 1 17.27 5.77 20.87
N TRP A 2 16.26 4.97 21.26
CA TRP A 2 14.92 5.49 21.59
C TRP A 2 14.93 6.63 22.63
N ASP A 3 15.60 6.42 23.76
CA ASP A 3 15.65 7.42 24.83
C ASP A 3 16.35 8.70 24.38
N ILE A 4 17.44 8.56 23.61
CA ILE A 4 18.21 9.69 23.04
C ILE A 4 17.32 10.56 22.14
N VAL A 5 16.53 9.95 21.25
CA VAL A 5 15.61 10.67 20.36
C VAL A 5 14.49 11.34 21.16
N THR A 6 13.99 10.64 22.19
CA THR A 6 12.91 11.16 23.04
C THR A 6 13.37 12.36 23.87
N GLU A 7 14.57 12.30 24.44
CA GLU A 7 15.18 13.39 25.21
C GLU A 7 15.47 14.60 24.32
N ALA A 8 16.04 14.38 23.12
CA ALA A 8 16.33 15.45 22.17
C ALA A 8 15.07 16.13 21.61
N GLY A 9 13.91 15.46 21.64
CA GLY A 9 12.64 15.98 21.14
C GLY A 9 11.70 16.56 22.20
N ALA A 10 12.19 16.76 23.44
CA ALA A 10 11.36 17.16 24.58
C ALA A 10 10.61 18.50 24.36
N ASP A 11 11.17 19.42 23.58
CA ASP A 11 10.60 20.72 23.23
C ASP A 11 9.75 20.70 21.94
N LEU A 12 9.69 19.57 21.22
CA LEU A 12 8.99 19.43 19.93
C LEU A 12 7.61 18.75 20.02
N SER A 13 7.07 18.57 21.22
CA SER A 13 5.83 17.79 21.43
C SER A 13 5.89 16.37 20.87
N LEU A 14 7.09 15.77 20.86
CA LEU A 14 7.30 14.40 20.41
C LEU A 14 6.49 13.42 21.26
N ARG A 15 5.82 12.45 20.60
CA ARG A 15 5.02 11.41 21.24
C ARG A 15 5.22 10.07 20.52
N PRO A 16 5.09 8.94 21.23
CA PRO A 16 5.04 7.64 20.56
C PRO A 16 3.84 7.59 19.61
N GLY A 17 4.06 7.01 18.44
CA GLY A 17 3.04 6.83 17.41
C GLY A 17 3.09 5.45 16.80
N CYS A 18 2.15 5.18 15.90
CA CYS A 18 2.09 3.97 15.10
C CYS A 18 1.58 4.33 13.69
N PRO A 19 1.66 3.41 12.71
CA PRO A 19 1.11 3.65 11.39
C PRO A 19 -0.35 4.11 11.45
N ASN A 20 -0.65 5.19 10.74
CA ASN A 20 -1.98 5.77 10.69
C ASN A 20 -2.74 5.22 9.48
N LEU A 21 -3.91 4.62 9.71
CA LEU A 21 -4.73 4.01 8.66
C LEU A 21 -5.21 5.04 7.61
N ILE A 22 -5.60 6.23 8.05
CA ILE A 22 -6.09 7.29 7.17
C ILE A 22 -4.94 7.76 6.28
N ASP A 23 -3.81 8.09 6.91
CA ASP A 23 -2.62 8.59 6.21
C ASP A 23 -2.11 7.59 5.17
N ARG A 24 -2.01 6.29 5.50
CA ARG A 24 -1.54 5.29 4.54
C ARG A 24 -2.46 5.14 3.32
N ILE A 25 -3.77 5.35 3.48
CA ILE A 25 -4.74 5.28 2.38
C ILE A 25 -4.65 6.55 1.53
N GLU A 26 -4.53 7.72 2.16
CA GLU A 26 -4.45 9.00 1.45
C GLU A 26 -3.16 9.17 0.66
N THR A 27 -2.05 8.66 1.18
CA THR A 27 -0.72 8.72 0.56
C THR A 27 -0.46 7.59 -0.44
N GLY A 28 -1.33 6.57 -0.49
CA GLY A 28 -1.15 5.40 -1.35
C GLY A 28 -0.05 4.44 -0.87
N LEU A 29 0.18 4.38 0.44
CA LEU A 29 1.07 3.41 1.08
C LEU A 29 0.37 2.05 1.18
N LEU A 30 0.70 1.18 0.24
CA LEU A 30 0.13 -0.15 0.13
C LEU A 30 0.71 -1.11 1.18
N SER A 31 -0.16 -1.95 1.73
CA SER A 31 0.11 -2.97 2.73
C SER A 31 -0.16 -4.35 2.11
N HIS A 32 0.90 -5.16 2.02
CA HIS A 32 0.77 -6.57 1.65
C HIS A 32 -0.10 -7.31 2.67
N GLY A 33 -1.07 -8.10 2.21
CA GLY A 33 -2.10 -8.75 3.01
C GLY A 33 -3.39 -7.96 3.18
N ASN A 34 -3.37 -6.63 2.98
CA ASN A 34 -4.58 -5.79 3.01
C ASN A 34 -4.98 -5.34 1.61
N ASP A 35 -4.07 -4.70 0.89
CA ASP A 35 -4.37 -4.12 -0.43
C ASP A 35 -3.97 -5.07 -1.55
N MET A 36 -2.95 -5.90 -1.35
CA MET A 36 -2.44 -6.87 -2.32
C MET A 36 -1.97 -8.15 -1.64
N THR A 37 -2.15 -9.30 -2.28
CA THR A 37 -1.68 -10.61 -1.80
C THR A 37 -0.78 -11.26 -2.86
N LEU A 38 -0.41 -12.53 -2.63
CA LEU A 38 0.29 -13.34 -3.65
C LEU A 38 -0.58 -13.62 -4.88
N ASP A 39 -1.89 -13.36 -4.82
CA ASP A 39 -2.81 -13.50 -5.95
C ASP A 39 -2.75 -12.31 -6.91
N ASN A 40 -2.05 -11.23 -6.53
CA ASN A 40 -1.89 -10.03 -7.34
C ASN A 40 -0.48 -9.91 -7.89
N ASN A 41 -0.36 -9.37 -9.09
CA ASN A 41 0.95 -8.99 -9.64
C ASN A 41 1.25 -7.47 -9.46
N PRO A 42 2.52 -7.05 -9.47
CA PRO A 42 2.90 -5.64 -9.27
C PRO A 42 2.25 -4.64 -10.25
N ILE A 43 1.88 -5.05 -11.46
CA ILE A 43 1.22 -4.18 -12.44
C ILE A 43 -0.23 -3.93 -12.01
N GLU A 44 -0.94 -4.96 -11.56
CA GLU A 44 -2.30 -4.84 -11.01
C GLU A 44 -2.34 -3.91 -9.79
N SER A 45 -1.32 -3.98 -8.94
CA SER A 45 -1.20 -3.12 -7.75
C SER A 45 -0.70 -1.70 -8.05
N GLY A 46 -0.41 -1.36 -9.31
CA GLY A 46 0.08 -0.03 -9.69
C GLY A 46 1.51 0.27 -9.22
N LEU A 47 2.33 -0.78 -9.04
CA LEU A 47 3.73 -0.70 -8.63
C LEU A 47 4.70 -0.71 -9.81
N ASP A 48 4.19 -0.66 -11.04
CA ASP A 48 4.94 -0.61 -12.30
C ASP A 48 5.90 0.58 -12.39
N ARG A 49 5.62 1.68 -11.67
CA ARG A 49 6.54 2.82 -11.55
C ARG A 49 7.85 2.52 -10.80
N PHE A 50 7.93 1.41 -10.06
CA PHE A 50 9.08 1.07 -9.21
C PHE A 50 10.03 0.05 -9.82
N PHE A 51 9.73 -0.49 -11.00
CA PHE A 51 10.61 -1.39 -11.71
C PHE A 51 10.66 -1.06 -13.20
N LYS A 52 11.63 -1.66 -13.90
CA LYS A 52 11.85 -1.45 -15.33
C LYS A 52 11.76 -2.78 -16.07
N MET A 53 10.86 -2.85 -17.06
CA MET A 53 10.75 -3.97 -18.00
C MET A 53 11.86 -3.95 -19.06
N GLY A 54 12.13 -5.10 -19.69
CA GLY A 54 13.09 -5.21 -20.80
C GLY A 54 14.55 -4.96 -20.41
N LYS A 55 14.88 -5.00 -19.12
CA LYS A 55 16.28 -4.93 -18.67
C LYS A 55 16.98 -6.27 -18.94
N ALA A 56 18.27 -6.22 -19.29
CA ALA A 56 19.05 -7.42 -19.60
C ALA A 56 19.25 -8.35 -18.39
N ALA A 57 19.20 -7.81 -17.17
CA ALA A 57 19.33 -8.59 -15.95
C ALA A 57 18.16 -9.58 -15.77
N ASP A 58 18.46 -10.77 -15.27
CA ASP A 58 17.45 -11.74 -14.89
C ASP A 58 16.77 -11.35 -13.58
N TYR A 59 15.47 -11.67 -13.45
CA TYR A 59 14.68 -11.43 -12.25
C TYR A 59 13.44 -12.31 -12.21
N LEU A 60 12.99 -12.61 -11.00
CA LEU A 60 11.80 -13.41 -10.76
C LEU A 60 10.58 -12.79 -11.44
N GLY A 61 9.88 -13.60 -12.23
CA GLY A 61 8.63 -13.20 -12.88
C GLY A 61 8.80 -12.38 -14.17
N ARG A 62 10.02 -12.16 -14.69
CA ARG A 62 10.27 -11.37 -15.92
C ARG A 62 9.32 -11.73 -17.07
N GLU A 63 9.37 -12.97 -17.53
CA GLU A 63 8.58 -13.42 -18.70
C GLU A 63 7.07 -13.37 -18.45
N ALA A 64 6.63 -13.62 -17.21
CA ALA A 64 5.22 -13.51 -16.85
C ALA A 64 4.75 -12.05 -16.87
N LEU A 65 5.55 -11.15 -16.32
CA LEU A 65 5.23 -9.73 -16.26
C LEU A 65 5.27 -9.07 -17.64
N GLU A 66 6.21 -9.45 -18.51
CA GLU A 66 6.26 -8.98 -19.90
C GLU A 66 5.01 -9.39 -20.67
N ARG A 67 4.59 -10.67 -20.56
CA ARG A 67 3.34 -11.14 -21.16
C ARG A 67 2.10 -10.40 -20.65
N ILE A 68 2.03 -10.12 -19.34
CA ILE A 68 0.91 -9.36 -18.75
C ILE A 68 0.92 -7.90 -19.26
N ALA A 69 2.09 -7.29 -19.36
CA ALA A 69 2.22 -5.93 -19.87
C ALA A 69 1.79 -5.82 -21.35
N GLU A 70 2.13 -6.82 -22.18
CA GLU A 70 1.75 -6.89 -23.59
C GLU A 70 0.26 -7.20 -23.79
N ALA A 71 -0.28 -8.17 -23.04
CA ALA A 71 -1.69 -8.58 -23.15
C ALA A 71 -2.66 -7.57 -22.54
N GLY A 72 -2.18 -6.72 -21.63
CA GLY A 72 -3.00 -5.82 -20.83
C GLY A 72 -3.47 -6.44 -19.52
N CYS A 73 -3.52 -5.61 -18.48
CA CYS A 73 -3.85 -6.02 -17.13
C CYS A 73 -5.37 -6.21 -16.96
N PRO A 74 -5.87 -7.40 -16.57
CA PRO A 74 -7.31 -7.68 -16.52
C PRO A 74 -8.02 -6.96 -15.37
N GLN A 75 -7.28 -6.59 -14.33
CA GLN A 75 -7.76 -5.87 -13.16
C GLN A 75 -6.73 -4.84 -12.71
N LYS A 76 -7.15 -3.82 -11.97
CA LYS A 76 -6.25 -2.82 -11.41
C LYS A 76 -6.76 -2.29 -10.09
N MET A 77 -5.85 -2.07 -9.15
CA MET A 77 -6.15 -1.35 -7.92
C MET A 77 -6.48 0.11 -8.22
N VAL A 78 -7.59 0.58 -7.65
CA VAL A 78 -8.07 1.96 -7.83
C VAL A 78 -8.43 2.57 -6.49
N ARG A 79 -8.32 3.90 -6.41
CA ARG A 79 -8.83 4.68 -5.28
C ARG A 79 -10.31 4.97 -5.48
N LEU A 80 -11.12 4.67 -4.46
CA LEU A 80 -12.53 5.02 -4.43
C LEU A 80 -12.77 6.17 -3.44
N VAL A 81 -13.69 7.08 -3.80
CA VAL A 81 -14.15 8.15 -2.92
C VAL A 81 -15.66 7.97 -2.73
N VAL A 82 -16.06 7.67 -1.50
CA VAL A 82 -17.46 7.44 -1.13
C VAL A 82 -17.92 8.57 -0.21
N ARG A 83 -19.06 9.21 -0.52
CA ARG A 83 -19.67 10.21 0.35
C ARG A 83 -20.55 9.53 1.39
N ALA A 84 -20.04 9.41 2.61
CA ALA A 84 -20.76 8.84 3.75
C ALA A 84 -20.36 9.53 5.06
N MET A 85 -21.25 9.53 6.06
CA MET A 85 -20.94 10.06 7.40
C MET A 85 -19.96 9.18 8.18
N ARG A 86 -20.03 7.86 7.98
CA ARG A 86 -19.09 6.87 8.55
C ARG A 86 -18.91 5.75 7.53
N PHE A 87 -17.69 5.28 7.41
CA PHE A 87 -17.35 4.14 6.58
C PHE A 87 -16.48 3.18 7.40
N ALA A 88 -16.93 1.94 7.50
CA ALA A 88 -16.16 0.87 8.12
C ALA A 88 -15.46 0.08 7.01
N ILE A 89 -14.14 0.06 7.03
CA ILE A 89 -13.34 -0.84 6.21
C ILE A 89 -13.35 -2.18 6.94
N LEU A 90 -13.83 -3.23 6.26
CA LEU A 90 -14.20 -4.54 6.83
C LEU A 90 -13.13 -5.11 7.78
N GLY A 91 -13.53 -5.58 8.97
CA GLY A 91 -12.65 -6.29 9.93
C GLY A 91 -12.95 -6.06 11.42
N LYS A 92 -13.70 -5.02 11.78
CA LYS A 92 -14.27 -4.89 13.13
C LYS A 92 -15.78 -5.18 13.07
N PRO A 93 -16.33 -6.04 13.95
CA PRO A 93 -17.77 -6.17 14.06
C PRO A 93 -18.34 -4.81 14.50
N THR A 94 -18.93 -4.08 13.57
CA THR A 94 -19.74 -2.91 13.86
C THR A 94 -21.00 -3.44 14.55
N ARG A 95 -21.09 -3.27 15.86
CA ARG A 95 -22.39 -3.36 16.54
C ARG A 95 -23.23 -2.19 16.01
N LEU A 96 -24.20 -2.52 15.16
CA LEU A 96 -25.27 -1.59 14.79
C LEU A 96 -26.08 -1.25 16.07
N PRO A 97 -26.72 -0.07 16.12
CA PRO A 97 -27.52 0.33 17.27
C PRO A 97 -28.61 -0.70 17.61
#